data_AF-A0A0M1GNV4-F1
#
_entry.id   AF-A0A0M1GNV4-F1
#
_cell.length_a   1.000
_cell.length_b   1.000
_cell.length_c   1.000
_cell.angle_alpha   90.00
_cell.angle_beta   90.00
_cell.angle_gamma   90.00
#
_symmetry.space_group_name_H-M   'P 1'
#
loop_
_entity.id
_entity.type
_entity.pdbx_description
1 polymer ?
#
loop_
_entity_poly.entity_id
_entity_poly.type
_entity_poly.pdbx_seq_one_letter_code
_entity_poly.pdbx_strand_id
1 'polypeptide(L)'
;MNTKKTSQILPALFAVICAAFAGYFILIGSGMFTEPSVALILLATTTILLLSSSKKSFYFILLPLTLLHAFYTPTGLNFGPPSYQYIASLFATDMLETKEFLLQIPVSSYLIAFAIPILIFLQYKSAVKFGIKFYRNKTFIALATLLFAYNMPLAEPIKETVSSTLKIVDEVQKLKQMSQSDNWGKSTLENSRYDDYVIVLGESARKDYHHAYGYPIENTPFMSSTKGTLIDGFRSAGTNTVASLRLMLTLPNKEKWEPNYSLSLVDLIKSAGVKTYWLSNQGMLGEFDTPVSSLASKSDETFFLKKGGSFNSTNFSDFDLLPKFAQVLEDPVQGKRFIVLHIYGSHPMACDRVEDYPKIFDDKDLNPKYGYLNCYVSSIKKTDEFLKRVYEELEENTKKNHRTFSMIYFSDHGLCHQQDEKNNILLFNQNCFSREHHNIPLFKISSDDTERKEYKVFKSGLNFLEGIANWIGIKNPQLTQTEDLFSNESDKNDFGLQKRIDEKYRKDDDPAIDIRPKH
;
A
#
# COMPACT_ATOMS: atom_id res chain seq x y z
N MET A 1 2.64 -61.16 -21.19
CA MET A 1 2.68 -59.82 -20.55
C MET A 1 1.86 -58.85 -21.38
N ASN A 2 0.90 -58.16 -20.77
CA ASN A 2 -0.18 -57.46 -21.46
C ASN A 2 0.27 -56.06 -21.93
N THR A 3 0.70 -55.92 -23.18
CA THR A 3 1.29 -54.71 -23.78
C THR A 3 0.43 -53.45 -23.67
N LYS A 4 -0.89 -53.60 -23.49
CA LYS A 4 -1.81 -52.47 -23.20
C LYS A 4 -1.59 -51.83 -21.83
N LYS A 5 -1.27 -52.61 -20.79
CA LYS A 5 -1.08 -52.10 -19.41
C LYS A 5 0.22 -51.30 -19.25
N THR A 6 1.30 -51.71 -19.91
CA THR A 6 2.56 -50.95 -19.91
C THR A 6 2.44 -49.62 -20.66
N SER A 7 1.56 -49.51 -21.68
CA SER A 7 1.35 -48.25 -22.40
C SER A 7 0.65 -47.13 -21.61
N GLN A 8 0.05 -47.44 -20.45
CA GLN A 8 -0.67 -46.47 -19.62
C GLN A 8 0.13 -45.95 -18.42
N ILE A 9 1.27 -46.57 -18.09
CA ILE A 9 2.07 -46.20 -16.90
C ILE A 9 2.74 -44.84 -17.09
N LEU A 10 3.43 -44.65 -18.23
CA LEU A 10 4.15 -43.40 -18.50
C LEU A 10 3.19 -42.19 -18.62
N PRO A 11 2.04 -42.28 -19.32
CA PRO A 11 1.08 -41.19 -19.35
C PRO A 11 0.41 -40.92 -17.99
N ALA A 12 0.26 -41.94 -17.14
CA ALA A 12 -0.27 -41.78 -15.78
C ALA A 12 0.74 -41.08 -14.87
N LEU A 13 2.03 -41.43 -14.97
CA LEU A 13 3.11 -40.74 -14.27
C LEU A 13 3.17 -39.27 -14.71
N PHE A 14 3.14 -39.01 -16.02
CA PHE A 14 3.11 -37.65 -16.57
C PHE A 14 1.92 -36.84 -16.03
N ALA A 15 0.73 -37.43 -16.03
CA ALA A 15 -0.48 -36.86 -15.44
C ALA A 15 -0.27 -36.45 -13.96
N VAL A 16 0.24 -37.38 -13.13
CA VAL A 16 0.53 -37.11 -11.72
C VAL A 16 1.57 -36.00 -11.56
N ILE A 17 2.63 -36.00 -12.36
CA ILE A 17 3.69 -34.98 -12.32
C ILE A 17 3.13 -33.60 -12.67
N CYS A 18 2.34 -33.48 -13.74
CA CYS A 18 1.68 -32.22 -14.09
C CYS A 18 0.75 -31.73 -12.98
N ALA A 19 -0.03 -32.64 -12.38
CA ALA A 19 -0.91 -32.30 -11.25
C ALA A 19 -0.11 -31.87 -10.00
N ALA A 20 1.07 -32.47 -9.75
CA ALA A 20 1.92 -32.12 -8.63
C ALA A 20 2.56 -30.74 -8.79
N PHE A 21 3.10 -30.43 -9.98
CA PHE A 21 3.61 -29.08 -10.26
C PHE A 21 2.50 -28.03 -10.23
N ALA A 22 1.32 -28.32 -10.78
CA ALA A 22 0.17 -27.42 -10.69
C ALA A 22 -0.27 -27.20 -9.24
N GLY A 23 -0.33 -28.27 -8.43
CA GLY A 23 -0.66 -28.20 -7.01
C GLY A 23 0.35 -27.39 -6.22
N TYR A 24 1.65 -27.58 -6.46
CA TYR A 24 2.71 -26.76 -5.88
C TYR A 24 2.55 -25.28 -6.24
N PHE A 25 2.39 -24.96 -7.53
CA PHE A 25 2.20 -23.58 -8.00
C PHE A 25 0.94 -22.91 -7.47
N ILE A 26 -0.16 -23.66 -7.29
CA ILE A 26 -1.36 -23.16 -6.62
C ILE A 26 -1.05 -22.81 -5.15
N LEU A 27 -0.36 -23.69 -4.42
CA LEU A 27 -0.05 -23.45 -3.01
C LEU A 27 0.85 -22.23 -2.80
N ILE A 28 1.97 -22.13 -3.52
CA ILE A 28 2.84 -20.95 -3.44
C ILE A 28 2.14 -19.70 -3.97
N GLY A 29 1.36 -19.85 -5.06
CA GLY A 29 0.62 -18.77 -5.71
C GLY A 29 -0.47 -18.16 -4.86
N SER A 30 -0.94 -18.87 -3.84
CA SER A 30 -1.91 -18.34 -2.88
C SER A 30 -1.30 -17.27 -1.96
N GLY A 31 0.03 -17.23 -1.82
CA GLY A 31 0.73 -16.39 -0.84
C GLY A 31 0.60 -16.86 0.61
N MET A 32 -0.21 -17.89 0.90
CA MET A 32 -0.39 -18.45 2.25
C MET A 32 0.70 -19.47 2.63
N PHE A 33 1.23 -20.18 1.64
CA PHE A 33 2.19 -21.28 1.84
C PHE A 33 3.44 -21.04 1.00
N THR A 34 4.33 -20.17 1.47
CA THR A 34 5.60 -19.86 0.79
C THR A 34 6.49 -21.11 0.65
N GLU A 35 6.50 -21.96 1.68
CA GLU A 35 7.18 -23.26 1.70
C GLU A 35 6.15 -24.38 1.96
N PRO A 36 5.39 -24.82 0.94
CA PRO A 36 4.34 -25.79 1.14
C PRO A 36 4.92 -27.15 1.50
N SER A 37 4.38 -27.76 2.56
CA SER A 37 4.80 -29.11 2.97
C SER A 37 4.46 -30.15 1.91
N VAL A 38 5.22 -31.25 1.89
CA VAL A 38 4.98 -32.38 0.98
C VAL A 38 3.54 -32.89 1.10
N ALA A 39 2.98 -32.89 2.31
CA ALA A 39 1.59 -33.28 2.55
C ALA A 39 0.58 -32.38 1.81
N LEU A 40 0.75 -31.06 1.86
CA LEU A 40 -0.13 -30.11 1.15
C LEU A 40 -0.02 -30.29 -0.37
N ILE A 41 1.19 -30.48 -0.88
CA ILE A 41 1.42 -30.74 -2.32
C ILE A 41 0.69 -32.01 -2.75
N LEU A 42 0.80 -33.10 -1.97
CA LEU A 42 0.11 -34.36 -2.26
C LEU A 42 -1.42 -34.22 -2.19
N LEU A 43 -1.95 -33.44 -1.25
CA LEU A 43 -3.38 -33.14 -1.16
C LEU A 43 -3.88 -32.36 -2.38
N ALA A 44 -3.17 -31.29 -2.77
CA ALA A 44 -3.50 -30.50 -3.95
C ALA A 44 -3.46 -31.38 -5.22
N THR A 45 -2.41 -32.18 -5.37
CA THR A 45 -2.25 -33.15 -6.47
C THR A 45 -3.45 -34.09 -6.53
N THR A 46 -3.79 -34.72 -5.41
CA THR A 46 -4.89 -35.68 -5.32
C THR A 46 -6.24 -35.03 -5.65
N THR A 47 -6.45 -33.81 -5.18
CA THR A 47 -7.66 -33.01 -5.48
C THR A 47 -7.78 -32.74 -6.98
N ILE A 48 -6.70 -32.30 -7.64
CA ILE A 48 -6.65 -32.07 -9.09
C ILE A 48 -6.97 -33.36 -9.85
N LEU A 49 -6.36 -34.49 -9.47
CA LEU A 49 -6.62 -35.79 -10.11
C LEU A 49 -8.07 -36.24 -9.96
N LEU A 50 -8.67 -36.06 -8.78
CA LEU A 50 -10.07 -36.41 -8.49
C LEU A 50 -11.05 -35.51 -9.25
N LEU A 51 -10.85 -34.19 -9.26
CA LEU A 51 -11.72 -33.27 -10.01
C LEU A 51 -11.58 -33.44 -11.53
N SER A 52 -10.41 -33.90 -12.01
CA SER A 52 -10.19 -34.24 -13.41
C SER A 52 -10.91 -35.52 -13.87
N SER A 53 -11.49 -36.31 -12.95
CA SER A 53 -12.09 -37.62 -13.25
C SER A 53 -13.37 -37.55 -14.09
N SER A 54 -14.06 -36.39 -14.09
CA SER A 54 -15.30 -36.16 -14.82
C SER A 54 -15.17 -34.93 -15.70
N LYS A 55 -15.66 -35.01 -16.94
CA LYS A 55 -15.71 -33.85 -17.85
C LYS A 55 -16.46 -32.68 -17.22
N LYS A 56 -17.56 -32.95 -16.51
CA LYS A 56 -18.34 -31.90 -15.83
C LYS A 56 -17.53 -31.26 -14.69
N SER A 57 -16.92 -32.08 -13.83
CA SER A 57 -16.13 -31.56 -12.71
C SER A 57 -14.90 -30.77 -13.19
N PHE A 58 -14.23 -31.24 -14.24
CA PHE A 58 -13.10 -30.53 -14.83
C PHE A 58 -13.51 -29.14 -15.36
N TYR A 59 -14.52 -29.06 -16.23
CA TYR A 59 -14.88 -27.80 -16.90
C TYR A 59 -15.69 -26.84 -16.04
N PHE A 60 -16.49 -27.32 -15.07
CA PHE A 60 -17.36 -26.47 -14.25
C PHE A 60 -16.84 -26.22 -12.83
N ILE A 61 -15.85 -26.99 -12.34
CA ILE A 61 -15.30 -26.81 -10.99
C ILE A 61 -13.80 -26.52 -11.07
N LEU A 62 -12.99 -27.48 -11.55
CA LEU A 62 -11.54 -27.35 -11.49
C LEU A 62 -11.02 -26.18 -12.33
N LEU A 63 -11.43 -26.10 -13.60
CA LEU A 63 -10.92 -25.10 -14.53
C LEU A 63 -11.31 -23.65 -14.14
N PRO A 64 -12.57 -23.34 -13.77
CA PRO A 64 -12.90 -21.99 -13.31
C PRO A 64 -12.14 -21.59 -12.04
N LEU A 65 -12.05 -22.49 -11.05
CA LEU A 65 -11.32 -22.21 -9.81
C LEU A 65 -9.83 -21.96 -10.07
N THR A 66 -9.22 -22.72 -10.97
CA THR A 66 -7.79 -22.58 -11.27
C THR A 66 -7.49 -21.37 -12.13
N LEU A 67 -8.41 -20.96 -13.02
CA LEU A 67 -8.30 -19.69 -13.74
C LEU A 67 -8.41 -18.49 -12.79
N LEU A 68 -9.37 -18.52 -11.86
CA LEU A 68 -9.50 -17.49 -10.82
C LEU A 68 -8.23 -17.43 -9.95
N HIS A 69 -7.73 -18.59 -9.52
CA HIS A 69 -6.49 -18.66 -8.76
C HIS A 69 -5.28 -18.16 -9.55
N ALA A 70 -5.16 -18.56 -10.83
CA ALA A 70 -4.09 -18.13 -11.72
C ALA A 70 -4.08 -16.60 -11.87
N PHE A 71 -5.25 -15.95 -11.91
CA PHE A 71 -5.34 -14.50 -11.95
C PHE A 71 -4.73 -13.83 -10.69
N TYR A 72 -4.97 -14.39 -9.50
CA TYR A 72 -4.40 -13.87 -8.25
C TYR A 72 -2.93 -14.28 -8.02
N THR A 73 -2.46 -15.37 -8.65
CA THR A 73 -1.14 -15.96 -8.41
C THR A 73 0.02 -14.96 -8.48
N PRO A 74 0.09 -14.04 -9.47
CA PRO A 74 1.16 -13.06 -9.52
C PRO A 74 1.17 -12.15 -8.27
N THR A 75 0.01 -11.70 -7.80
CA THR A 75 -0.10 -10.93 -6.56
C THR A 75 0.23 -11.77 -5.33
N GLY A 76 -0.27 -13.00 -5.25
CA GLY A 76 -0.05 -13.88 -4.10
C GLY A 76 1.41 -14.23 -3.86
N LEU A 77 2.18 -14.48 -4.92
CA LEU A 77 3.62 -14.78 -4.84
C LEU A 77 4.46 -13.63 -4.28
N ASN A 78 3.99 -12.40 -4.44
CA ASN A 78 4.77 -11.18 -4.24
C ASN A 78 4.33 -10.43 -2.98
N PHE A 79 3.01 -10.35 -2.76
CA PHE A 79 2.42 -9.57 -1.69
C PHE A 79 1.77 -10.43 -0.59
N GLY A 80 1.60 -11.74 -0.83
CA GLY A 80 1.06 -12.69 0.16
C GLY A 80 -0.44 -12.96 0.03
N PRO A 81 -1.13 -13.38 1.10
CA PRO A 81 -2.51 -13.87 1.02
C PRO A 81 -3.51 -12.77 0.63
N PRO A 82 -4.68 -13.15 0.06
CA PRO A 82 -5.72 -12.19 -0.31
C PRO A 82 -6.10 -11.29 0.86
N SER A 83 -6.01 -9.98 0.65
CA SER A 83 -6.41 -8.97 1.63
C SER A 83 -7.08 -7.80 0.92
N TYR A 84 -7.87 -7.02 1.67
CA TYR A 84 -8.61 -5.89 1.10
C TYR A 84 -7.67 -4.92 0.36
N GLN A 85 -6.52 -4.58 0.94
CA GLN A 85 -5.55 -3.67 0.33
C GLN A 85 -5.01 -4.17 -1.03
N TYR A 86 -4.64 -5.45 -1.16
CA TYR A 86 -4.08 -5.96 -2.42
C TYR A 86 -5.16 -6.13 -3.50
N ILE A 87 -6.38 -6.45 -3.08
CA ILE A 87 -7.53 -6.48 -4.00
C ILE A 87 -7.87 -5.05 -4.42
N ALA A 88 -7.88 -4.09 -3.50
CA ALA A 88 -8.11 -2.70 -3.81
C ALA A 88 -7.05 -2.14 -4.77
N SER A 89 -5.78 -2.54 -4.67
CA SER A 89 -4.74 -2.17 -5.63
C SER A 89 -4.89 -2.85 -7.00
N LEU A 90 -5.33 -4.11 -7.05
CA LEU A 90 -5.59 -4.84 -8.32
C LEU A 90 -6.80 -4.29 -9.08
N PHE A 91 -7.81 -3.88 -8.33
CA PHE A 91 -9.05 -3.30 -8.85
C PHE A 91 -9.07 -1.79 -8.62
N ALA A 92 -7.90 -1.18 -8.43
CA ALA A 92 -7.78 0.25 -8.26
C ALA A 92 -8.35 0.88 -9.52
N THR A 93 -9.28 1.82 -9.35
CA THR A 93 -9.99 2.38 -10.49
C THR A 93 -9.10 3.38 -11.25
N ASP A 94 -7.97 3.84 -10.70
CA ASP A 94 -6.91 4.49 -11.50
C ASP A 94 -6.16 3.43 -12.34
N MET A 95 -6.36 3.49 -13.66
CA MET A 95 -5.70 2.61 -14.61
C MET A 95 -4.17 2.77 -14.56
N LEU A 96 -3.67 3.97 -14.22
CA LEU A 96 -2.25 4.18 -14.03
C LEU A 96 -1.77 3.34 -12.85
N GLU A 97 -2.34 3.54 -11.67
CA GLU A 97 -1.97 2.82 -10.44
C GLU A 97 -2.04 1.30 -10.61
N THR A 98 -3.11 0.78 -11.24
CA THR A 98 -3.23 -0.65 -11.56
C THR A 98 -2.12 -1.12 -12.49
N LYS A 99 -1.79 -0.33 -13.53
CA LYS A 99 -0.67 -0.62 -14.44
C LYS A 99 0.67 -0.57 -13.70
N GLU A 100 0.92 0.44 -12.87
CA GLU A 100 2.15 0.57 -12.08
C GLU A 100 2.29 -0.61 -11.10
N PHE A 101 1.20 -1.02 -10.45
CA PHE A 101 1.13 -2.19 -9.57
C PHE A 101 1.45 -3.48 -10.32
N LEU A 102 0.83 -3.72 -11.48
CA LEU A 102 1.09 -4.91 -12.29
C LEU A 102 2.53 -4.94 -12.85
N LEU A 103 3.11 -3.79 -13.17
CA LEU A 103 4.49 -3.69 -13.66
C LEU A 103 5.55 -3.92 -12.56
N GLN A 104 5.20 -3.73 -11.28
CA GLN A 104 6.07 -4.09 -10.16
C GLN A 104 6.22 -5.61 -9.96
N ILE A 105 5.33 -6.40 -10.56
CA ILE A 105 5.34 -7.86 -10.41
C ILE A 105 6.35 -8.49 -11.38
N PRO A 106 7.27 -9.36 -10.91
CA PRO A 106 8.22 -10.05 -11.77
C PRO A 106 7.56 -10.91 -12.85
N VAL A 107 8.16 -10.93 -14.04
CA VAL A 107 7.70 -11.75 -15.17
C VAL A 107 7.61 -13.24 -14.81
N SER A 108 8.49 -13.74 -13.95
CA SER A 108 8.46 -15.12 -13.44
C SER A 108 7.14 -15.48 -12.74
N SER A 109 6.55 -14.54 -12.00
CA SER A 109 5.27 -14.74 -11.32
C SER A 109 4.11 -14.90 -12.33
N TYR A 110 4.13 -14.13 -13.42
CA TYR A 110 3.19 -14.30 -14.52
C TYR A 110 3.39 -15.63 -15.27
N LEU A 111 4.63 -16.07 -15.45
CA LEU A 111 4.92 -17.38 -16.06
C LEU A 111 4.35 -18.54 -15.21
N ILE A 112 4.48 -18.46 -13.88
CA ILE A 112 3.86 -19.43 -12.96
C ILE A 112 2.33 -19.39 -13.08
N ALA A 113 1.74 -18.20 -13.11
CA ALA A 113 0.29 -18.04 -13.29
C ALA A 113 -0.22 -18.69 -14.59
N PHE A 114 0.48 -18.53 -15.71
CA PHE A 114 0.13 -19.20 -16.97
C PHE A 114 0.42 -20.71 -16.95
N ALA A 115 1.44 -21.17 -16.22
CA ALA A 115 1.78 -22.58 -16.12
C ALA A 115 0.67 -23.40 -15.42
N ILE A 116 -0.03 -22.83 -14.42
CA ILE A 116 -1.10 -23.51 -13.68
C ILE A 116 -2.19 -24.08 -14.60
N PRO A 117 -2.93 -23.27 -15.41
CA PRO A 117 -3.98 -23.79 -16.28
C PRO A 117 -3.42 -24.70 -17.39
N ILE A 118 -2.22 -24.43 -17.90
CA ILE A 118 -1.56 -25.28 -18.90
C ILE A 118 -1.30 -26.68 -18.33
N LEU A 119 -0.67 -26.78 -17.16
CA LEU A 119 -0.37 -28.05 -16.51
C LEU A 119 -1.64 -28.84 -16.20
N ILE A 120 -2.69 -28.17 -15.72
CA ILE A 120 -3.99 -28.79 -15.43
C ILE A 120 -4.65 -29.32 -16.71
N PHE A 121 -4.58 -28.56 -17.81
CA PHE A 121 -5.11 -28.98 -19.09
C PHE A 121 -4.32 -30.14 -19.70
N LEU A 122 -2.98 -30.12 -19.63
CA LEU A 122 -2.10 -31.21 -20.08
C LEU A 122 -2.37 -32.51 -19.30
N GLN A 123 -2.46 -32.39 -17.97
CA GLN A 123 -2.89 -33.47 -17.06
C GLN A 123 -4.22 -34.09 -17.53
N TYR A 124 -5.26 -33.26 -17.71
CA TYR A 124 -6.59 -33.73 -18.09
C TYR A 124 -6.61 -34.37 -19.48
N LYS A 125 -5.97 -33.74 -20.48
CA LYS A 125 -5.92 -34.25 -21.85
C LYS A 125 -5.12 -35.56 -21.94
N SER A 126 -4.01 -35.69 -21.20
CA SER A 126 -3.27 -36.94 -21.10
C SER A 126 -4.15 -38.04 -20.52
N ALA A 127 -4.79 -37.79 -19.37
CA ALA A 127 -5.65 -38.76 -18.73
C ALA A 127 -6.81 -39.22 -19.63
N VAL A 128 -7.46 -38.30 -20.35
CA VAL A 128 -8.54 -38.62 -21.29
C VAL A 128 -8.03 -39.40 -22.51
N LYS A 129 -6.93 -38.95 -23.14
CA LYS A 129 -6.37 -39.56 -24.35
C LYS A 129 -5.95 -41.01 -24.13
N PHE A 130 -5.34 -41.31 -22.98
CA PHE A 130 -4.85 -42.65 -22.65
C PHE A 130 -5.83 -43.48 -21.81
N GLY A 131 -7.03 -42.95 -21.54
CA GLY A 131 -8.07 -43.66 -20.79
C GLY A 131 -7.72 -43.92 -19.32
N ILE A 132 -6.91 -43.06 -18.71
CA ILE A 132 -6.48 -43.19 -17.31
C ILE A 132 -7.63 -42.74 -16.41
N LYS A 133 -8.06 -43.64 -15.53
CA LYS A 133 -9.19 -43.42 -14.63
C LYS A 133 -8.74 -43.64 -13.19
N PHE A 134 -8.07 -42.65 -12.60
CA PHE A 134 -7.57 -42.71 -11.21
C PHE A 134 -8.67 -43.12 -10.22
N TYR A 135 -9.88 -42.61 -10.39
CA TYR A 135 -11.04 -42.94 -9.55
C TYR A 135 -11.48 -44.42 -9.57
N ARG A 136 -11.09 -45.20 -10.59
CA ARG A 136 -11.37 -46.64 -10.65
C ARG A 136 -10.34 -47.49 -9.90
N ASN A 137 -9.21 -46.90 -9.50
CA ASN A 137 -8.18 -47.59 -8.73
C ASN A 137 -8.53 -47.52 -7.23
N LYS A 138 -8.97 -48.64 -6.66
CA LYS A 138 -9.37 -48.74 -5.25
C LYS A 138 -8.25 -48.36 -4.28
N THR A 139 -7.00 -48.72 -4.59
CA THR A 139 -5.84 -48.38 -3.78
C THR A 139 -5.59 -46.88 -3.77
N PHE A 140 -5.70 -46.22 -4.93
CA PHE A 140 -5.57 -44.76 -5.01
C PHE A 140 -6.65 -44.07 -4.17
N ILE A 141 -7.91 -44.51 -4.25
CA ILE A 141 -9.00 -43.94 -3.44
C ILE A 141 -8.74 -44.14 -1.95
N ALA A 142 -8.34 -45.34 -1.51
CA ALA A 142 -8.04 -45.60 -0.11
C ALA A 142 -6.89 -44.72 0.41
N LEU A 143 -5.80 -44.59 -0.35
CA LEU A 143 -4.67 -43.73 0.00
C LEU A 143 -5.04 -42.25 -0.01
N ALA A 144 -5.84 -41.80 -0.98
CA ALA A 144 -6.37 -40.44 -1.01
C ALA A 144 -7.19 -40.17 0.24
N THR A 145 -8.13 -41.06 0.59
CA THR A 145 -8.96 -40.92 1.80
C THR A 145 -8.12 -40.89 3.08
N LEU A 146 -7.11 -41.76 3.21
CA LEU A 146 -6.19 -41.73 4.35
C LEU A 146 -5.38 -40.43 4.41
N LEU A 147 -4.89 -39.95 3.26
CA LEU A 147 -4.16 -38.69 3.15
C LEU A 147 -5.03 -37.51 3.60
N PHE A 148 -6.29 -37.45 3.14
CA PHE A 148 -7.25 -36.44 3.59
C PHE A 148 -7.58 -36.59 5.08
N ALA A 149 -7.83 -37.81 5.58
CA ALA A 149 -8.18 -38.05 6.98
C ALA A 149 -7.04 -37.69 7.96
N TYR A 150 -5.78 -37.89 7.55
CA TYR A 150 -4.61 -37.59 8.38
C TYR A 150 -4.24 -36.10 8.37
N ASN A 151 -4.32 -35.44 7.20
CA ASN A 151 -3.78 -34.09 7.03
C ASN A 151 -4.84 -32.97 7.08
N MET A 152 -6.13 -33.31 7.04
CA MET A 152 -7.19 -32.31 7.10
C MET A 152 -8.04 -32.50 8.36
N PRO A 153 -8.00 -31.56 9.33
CA PRO A 153 -9.25 -31.08 9.86
C PRO A 153 -10.00 -30.48 8.66
N LEU A 154 -10.92 -31.25 8.06
CA LEU A 154 -11.56 -31.09 6.74
C LEU A 154 -12.00 -29.66 6.31
N ALA A 155 -12.01 -28.73 7.25
CA ALA A 155 -12.49 -27.38 7.06
C ALA A 155 -11.42 -26.29 7.19
N GLU A 156 -10.20 -26.50 7.69
CA GLU A 156 -9.30 -25.37 8.04
C GLU A 156 -8.86 -24.49 6.85
N PRO A 157 -8.27 -25.02 5.75
CA PRO A 157 -7.88 -24.18 4.61
C PRO A 157 -9.08 -23.53 3.90
N ILE A 158 -10.22 -24.23 3.87
CA ILE A 158 -11.48 -23.70 3.32
C ILE A 158 -12.03 -22.62 4.24
N LYS A 159 -11.99 -22.82 5.56
CA LYS A 159 -12.37 -21.82 6.57
C LYS A 159 -11.49 -20.60 6.48
N GLU A 160 -10.18 -20.74 6.27
CA GLU A 160 -9.27 -19.61 6.13
C GLU A 160 -9.50 -18.84 4.83
N THR A 161 -9.75 -19.53 3.73
CA THR A 161 -10.09 -18.90 2.44
C THR A 161 -11.44 -18.20 2.53
N VAL A 162 -12.46 -18.87 3.09
CA VAL A 162 -13.79 -18.30 3.31
C VAL A 162 -13.74 -17.15 4.30
N SER A 163 -13.00 -17.27 5.40
CA SER A 163 -12.86 -16.20 6.41
C SER A 163 -12.16 -14.98 5.83
N SER A 164 -11.09 -15.16 5.04
CA SER A 164 -10.39 -14.07 4.35
C SER A 164 -11.32 -13.38 3.35
N THR A 165 -12.08 -14.16 2.57
CA THR A 165 -13.06 -13.61 1.62
C THR A 165 -14.19 -12.86 2.34
N LEU A 166 -14.73 -13.43 3.43
CA LEU A 166 -15.77 -12.80 4.24
C LEU A 166 -15.24 -11.51 4.89
N LYS A 167 -13.99 -11.49 5.36
CA LYS A 167 -13.34 -10.27 5.88
C LYS A 167 -13.25 -9.19 4.80
N ILE A 168 -12.90 -9.55 3.56
CA ILE A 168 -12.86 -8.58 2.44
C ILE A 168 -14.26 -8.03 2.15
N VAL A 169 -15.28 -8.89 2.08
CA VAL A 169 -16.67 -8.48 1.84
C VAL A 169 -17.19 -7.59 2.98
N ASP A 170 -16.94 -7.98 4.23
CA ASP A 170 -17.28 -7.21 5.42
C ASP A 170 -16.58 -5.85 5.42
N GLU A 171 -15.30 -5.79 5.03
CA GLU A 171 -14.56 -4.53 4.91
C GLU A 171 -15.17 -3.61 3.84
N VAL A 172 -15.48 -4.13 2.66
CA VAL A 172 -16.15 -3.37 1.59
C VAL A 172 -17.51 -2.86 2.05
N GLN A 173 -18.26 -3.68 2.79
CA GLN A 173 -19.59 -3.31 3.28
C GLN A 173 -19.51 -2.25 4.40
N LYS A 174 -18.57 -2.42 5.34
CA LYS A 174 -18.24 -1.41 6.37
C LYS A 174 -17.80 -0.10 5.75
N LEU A 175 -16.93 -0.13 4.75
CA LEU A 175 -16.52 1.04 4.00
C LEU A 175 -17.74 1.79 3.45
N LYS A 176 -18.60 1.12 2.69
CA LYS A 176 -19.80 1.74 2.10
C LYS A 176 -20.78 2.28 3.15
N GLN A 177 -20.98 1.58 4.26
CA GLN A 177 -21.95 1.95 5.27
C GLN A 177 -21.42 3.06 6.20
N MET A 178 -20.16 2.96 6.61
CA MET A 178 -19.54 3.85 7.60
C MET A 178 -18.88 5.08 6.97
N SER A 179 -18.54 5.06 5.69
CA SER A 179 -18.07 6.27 5.00
C SER A 179 -19.17 7.30 4.80
N GLN A 180 -20.44 6.94 4.97
CA GLN A 180 -21.56 7.87 4.85
C GLN A 180 -22.05 8.37 6.20
N SER A 181 -21.59 7.79 7.31
CA SER A 181 -21.93 8.24 8.66
C SER A 181 -20.80 9.04 9.30
N ASP A 182 -21.21 10.01 10.12
CA ASP A 182 -20.35 10.77 11.02
C ASP A 182 -20.82 10.51 12.45
N ASN A 183 -19.92 9.96 13.28
CA ASN A 183 -20.16 9.62 14.67
C ASN A 183 -19.35 10.46 15.66
N TRP A 184 -18.70 11.55 15.23
CA TRP A 184 -17.94 12.41 16.15
C TRP A 184 -18.84 13.21 17.09
N GLY A 185 -20.07 13.49 16.69
CA GLY A 185 -20.96 14.38 17.43
C GLY A 185 -20.47 15.83 17.36
N LYS A 186 -20.42 16.54 18.49
CA LYS A 186 -19.97 17.93 18.54
C LYS A 186 -18.54 18.02 19.08
N SER A 187 -17.66 18.68 18.33
CA SER A 187 -16.31 19.00 18.76
C SER A 187 -16.16 20.50 19.02
N THR A 188 -15.14 20.87 19.78
CA THR A 188 -14.78 22.27 20.05
C THR A 188 -13.33 22.54 19.67
N LEU A 189 -13.03 23.80 19.36
CA LEU A 189 -11.67 24.28 19.17
C LEU A 189 -11.18 24.93 20.47
N GLU A 190 -10.11 24.40 21.04
CA GLU A 190 -9.41 24.93 22.20
C GLU A 190 -7.93 25.04 21.87
N ASN A 191 -7.29 26.16 22.19
CA ASN A 191 -5.88 26.42 21.86
C ASN A 191 -5.57 26.31 20.35
N SER A 192 -6.57 26.52 19.48
CA SER A 192 -6.40 26.51 18.02
C SER A 192 -5.79 27.82 17.53
N ARG A 193 -4.47 27.82 17.32
CA ARG A 193 -3.65 29.02 17.12
C ARG A 193 -3.69 29.61 15.70
N TYR A 194 -3.89 28.78 14.68
CA TYR A 194 -3.70 29.19 13.28
C TYR A 194 -5.01 29.28 12.50
N ASP A 195 -5.05 30.07 11.45
CA ASP A 195 -6.23 30.22 10.59
C ASP A 195 -6.28 29.14 9.51
N ASP A 196 -5.12 28.79 8.96
CA ASP A 196 -4.98 27.81 7.89
C ASP A 196 -4.09 26.63 8.33
N TYR A 197 -4.68 25.44 8.38
CA TYR A 197 -3.98 24.19 8.66
C TYR A 197 -3.81 23.42 7.36
N VAL A 198 -2.57 23.13 6.98
CA VAL A 198 -2.25 22.44 5.72
C VAL A 198 -1.55 21.12 6.00
N ILE A 199 -2.07 20.04 5.43
CA ILE A 199 -1.38 18.74 5.38
C ILE A 199 -0.93 18.51 3.94
N VAL A 200 0.38 18.36 3.74
CA VAL A 200 0.91 17.75 2.52
C VAL A 200 1.08 16.25 2.79
N LEU A 201 0.16 15.47 2.22
CA LEU A 201 0.14 14.02 2.30
C LEU A 201 0.99 13.46 1.16
N GLY A 202 2.20 13.03 1.51
CA GLY A 202 3.18 12.41 0.62
C GLY A 202 2.94 10.92 0.38
N GLU A 203 3.66 10.39 -0.61
CA GLU A 203 3.51 9.02 -1.10
C GLU A 203 4.89 8.35 -1.20
N SER A 204 5.03 7.17 -0.58
CA SER A 204 6.15 6.24 -0.77
C SER A 204 7.58 6.77 -0.44
N ALA A 205 7.71 7.92 0.23
CA ALA A 205 8.99 8.53 0.57
C ALA A 205 9.55 8.01 1.90
N ARG A 206 10.76 7.44 1.88
CA ARG A 206 11.47 6.99 3.08
C ARG A 206 12.22 8.14 3.73
N LYS A 207 12.16 8.20 5.06
CA LYS A 207 12.85 9.21 5.86
C LYS A 207 14.36 9.20 5.66
N ASP A 208 14.98 8.03 5.60
CA ASP A 208 16.43 7.85 5.55
C ASP A 208 17.09 8.34 4.24
N TYR A 209 16.28 8.62 3.23
CA TYR A 209 16.69 9.28 1.98
C TYR A 209 16.56 10.80 1.98
N HIS A 210 16.13 11.43 3.07
CA HIS A 210 16.01 12.89 3.15
C HIS A 210 17.26 13.52 3.79
N HIS A 211 17.85 14.53 3.12
CA HIS A 211 19.00 15.26 3.66
C HIS A 211 18.74 15.84 5.04
N ALA A 212 17.52 16.34 5.27
CA ALA A 212 17.07 16.90 6.54
C ALA A 212 17.17 15.93 7.72
N TYR A 213 17.27 14.62 7.45
CA TYR A 213 17.42 13.54 8.43
C TYR A 213 18.82 12.88 8.38
N GLY A 214 19.79 13.48 7.69
CA GLY A 214 21.18 13.03 7.64
C GLY A 214 21.61 12.27 6.39
N TYR A 215 20.76 12.15 5.37
CA TYR A 215 21.18 11.58 4.08
C TYR A 215 22.25 12.48 3.41
N PRO A 216 23.34 11.94 2.84
CA PRO A 216 24.48 12.75 2.39
C PRO A 216 24.24 13.61 1.12
N ILE A 217 23.15 13.38 0.38
CA ILE A 217 22.82 14.15 -0.83
C ILE A 217 21.82 15.23 -0.44
N GLU A 218 22.08 16.48 -0.80
CA GLU A 218 21.23 17.65 -0.52
C GLU A 218 19.95 17.65 -1.36
N ASN A 219 19.02 16.76 -1.04
CA ASN A 219 17.73 16.60 -1.71
C ASN A 219 16.54 17.16 -0.93
N THR A 220 16.75 17.83 0.20
CA THR A 220 15.68 18.51 0.95
C THR A 220 16.12 19.89 1.47
N PRO A 221 16.61 20.80 0.61
CA PRO A 221 17.15 22.09 1.04
C PRO A 221 16.14 22.96 1.83
N PHE A 222 14.85 22.95 1.48
CA PHE A 222 13.82 23.71 2.20
C PHE A 222 13.61 23.16 3.61
N MET A 223 13.39 21.85 3.77
CA MET A 223 13.24 21.23 5.09
C MET A 223 14.51 21.37 5.95
N SER A 224 15.70 21.40 5.34
CA SER A 224 16.96 21.55 6.06
C SER A 224 17.24 22.98 6.55
N SER A 225 16.70 24.01 5.89
CA SER A 225 17.01 25.41 6.20
C SER A 225 15.93 26.14 7.00
N THR A 226 14.72 25.57 7.05
CA THR A 226 13.57 26.20 7.69
C THR A 226 13.56 26.09 9.21
N LYS A 227 12.93 27.07 9.86
CA LYS A 227 12.70 27.14 11.30
C LYS A 227 11.44 26.35 11.63
N GLY A 228 11.50 25.03 11.50
CA GLY A 228 10.37 24.13 11.76
C GLY A 228 10.73 23.00 12.72
N THR A 229 9.82 22.06 12.92
CA THR A 229 10.01 20.84 13.72
C THR A 229 10.15 19.62 12.83
N LEU A 230 11.24 18.88 12.97
CA LEU A 230 11.48 17.59 12.34
C LEU A 230 11.38 16.48 13.39
N ILE A 231 10.61 15.44 13.09
CA ILE A 231 10.48 14.25 13.94
C ILE A 231 11.20 13.08 13.30
N ASP A 232 12.30 12.66 13.90
CA ASP A 232 13.09 11.50 13.52
C ASP A 232 12.69 10.30 14.36
N GLY A 233 11.74 9.52 13.85
CA GLY A 233 11.19 8.34 14.51
C GLY A 233 9.68 8.13 14.32
N PHE A 234 9.06 8.86 13.39
CA PHE A 234 7.68 8.60 12.99
C PHE A 234 7.56 7.32 12.16
N ARG A 235 6.63 6.44 12.55
CA ARG A 235 6.37 5.17 11.88
C ARG A 235 4.97 5.12 11.31
N SER A 236 4.83 4.81 10.02
CA SER A 236 3.52 4.66 9.38
C SER A 236 2.70 3.53 10.01
N ALA A 237 1.37 3.59 9.92
CA ALA A 237 0.50 2.54 10.46
C ALA A 237 0.43 1.28 9.56
N GLY A 238 0.88 1.38 8.32
CA GLY A 238 0.84 0.30 7.33
C GLY A 238 1.90 0.43 6.25
N THR A 239 2.03 -0.59 5.41
CA THR A 239 3.13 -0.72 4.44
C THR A 239 2.79 -0.32 3.02
N ASN A 240 1.55 0.13 2.79
CA ASN A 240 1.08 0.72 1.55
C ASN A 240 -0.01 1.76 1.87
N THR A 241 -0.37 2.58 0.88
CA THR A 241 -1.31 3.69 1.02
C THR A 241 -2.61 3.29 1.72
N VAL A 242 -3.26 2.22 1.24
CA VAL A 242 -4.53 1.74 1.81
C VAL A 242 -4.35 1.22 3.23
N ALA A 243 -3.31 0.40 3.48
CA ALA A 243 -3.03 -0.17 4.79
C ALA A 243 -2.73 0.91 5.84
N SER A 244 -2.02 1.96 5.44
CA SER A 244 -1.54 3.01 6.30
C SER A 244 -2.62 4.07 6.54
N LEU A 245 -3.11 4.71 5.47
CA LEU A 245 -3.98 5.87 5.58
C LEU A 245 -5.36 5.54 6.12
N ARG A 246 -5.88 4.32 5.91
CA ARG A 246 -7.15 3.92 6.54
C ARG A 246 -7.07 3.95 8.07
N LEU A 247 -5.89 3.66 8.64
CA LEU A 247 -5.65 3.68 10.08
C LEU A 247 -5.27 5.08 10.55
N MET A 248 -4.40 5.78 9.82
CA MET A 248 -3.93 7.11 10.22
C MET A 248 -5.02 8.17 10.13
N LEU A 249 -5.90 8.10 9.13
CA LEU A 249 -6.95 9.10 8.88
C LEU A 249 -8.31 8.74 9.51
N THR A 250 -8.35 7.72 10.38
CA THR A 250 -9.52 7.40 11.22
C THR A 250 -9.09 7.30 12.68
N LEU A 251 -10.04 7.15 13.61
CA LEU A 251 -9.75 6.75 14.99
C LEU A 251 -9.81 5.22 15.04
N PRO A 252 -8.71 4.49 14.80
CA PRO A 252 -8.76 3.05 14.65
C PRO A 252 -8.95 2.35 16.00
N ASN A 253 -9.41 1.11 15.95
CA ASN A 253 -9.17 0.19 17.04
C ASN A 253 -7.68 -0.17 17.05
N LYS A 254 -6.90 0.45 17.93
CA LYS A 254 -5.44 0.33 17.98
C LYS A 254 -4.94 -1.07 18.38
N GLU A 255 -5.74 -1.85 19.11
CA GLU A 255 -5.39 -3.23 19.49
C GLU A 255 -5.56 -4.20 18.30
N LYS A 256 -6.62 -4.02 17.51
CA LYS A 256 -6.94 -4.89 16.36
C LYS A 256 -6.37 -4.38 15.04
N TRP A 257 -5.97 -3.12 14.98
CA TRP A 257 -5.54 -2.41 13.77
C TRP A 257 -6.66 -2.41 12.72
N GLU A 258 -7.87 -2.09 13.17
CA GLU A 258 -9.06 -1.99 12.35
C GLU A 258 -9.48 -0.52 12.24
N PRO A 259 -9.69 0.02 11.02
CA PRO A 259 -10.10 1.39 10.82
C PRO A 259 -11.54 1.60 11.30
N ASN A 260 -11.87 2.84 11.67
CA ASN A 260 -13.25 3.24 11.96
C ASN A 260 -13.66 4.41 11.07
N TYR A 261 -14.22 4.10 9.89
CA TYR A 261 -14.56 5.11 8.89
C TYR A 261 -15.65 6.12 9.34
N SER A 262 -16.42 5.78 10.37
CA SER A 262 -17.40 6.71 10.98
C SER A 262 -16.77 7.74 11.93
N LEU A 263 -15.50 7.53 12.29
CA LEU A 263 -14.68 8.45 13.07
C LEU A 263 -13.47 8.87 12.22
N SER A 264 -13.75 9.51 11.09
CA SER A 264 -12.71 9.98 10.16
C SER A 264 -12.09 11.30 10.60
N LEU A 265 -10.84 11.57 10.19
CA LEU A 265 -10.19 12.84 10.48
C LEU A 265 -10.95 14.04 9.88
N VAL A 266 -11.46 13.89 8.66
CA VAL A 266 -12.20 14.96 7.98
C VAL A 266 -13.48 15.30 8.73
N ASP A 267 -14.26 14.30 9.15
CA ASP A 267 -15.47 14.53 9.94
C ASP A 267 -15.15 15.16 11.31
N LEU A 268 -14.05 14.74 11.96
CA LEU A 268 -13.62 15.33 13.22
C LEU A 268 -13.39 16.84 13.06
N ILE A 269 -12.67 17.23 12.01
CA ILE A 269 -12.34 18.62 11.72
C ILE A 269 -13.60 19.43 11.40
N LYS A 270 -14.51 18.86 10.59
CA LYS A 270 -15.80 19.48 10.27
C LYS A 270 -16.69 19.64 11.50
N SER A 271 -16.73 18.63 12.38
CA SER A 271 -17.48 18.67 13.63
C SER A 271 -17.00 19.76 14.61
N ALA A 272 -15.79 20.29 14.40
CA ALA A 272 -15.23 21.43 15.12
C ALA A 272 -15.47 22.78 14.43
N GLY A 273 -16.19 22.81 13.29
CA GLY A 273 -16.54 24.02 12.55
C GLY A 273 -15.44 24.54 11.62
N VAL A 274 -14.46 23.72 11.26
CA VAL A 274 -13.37 24.08 10.34
C VAL A 274 -13.75 23.67 8.91
N LYS A 275 -13.57 24.57 7.93
CA LYS A 275 -13.87 24.26 6.53
C LYS A 275 -12.77 23.40 5.91
N THR A 276 -13.15 22.34 5.22
CA THR A 276 -12.23 21.29 4.75
C THR A 276 -12.10 21.27 3.22
N TYR A 277 -10.86 21.17 2.74
CA TYR A 277 -10.50 21.09 1.32
C TYR A 277 -9.58 19.90 1.09
N TRP A 278 -9.82 19.14 0.02
CA TRP A 278 -8.94 18.04 -0.39
C TRP A 278 -8.55 18.18 -1.86
N LEU A 279 -7.29 18.51 -2.13
CA LEU A 279 -6.73 18.62 -3.48
C LEU A 279 -5.78 17.44 -3.70
N SER A 280 -6.00 16.64 -4.74
CA SER A 280 -5.26 15.39 -4.95
C SER A 280 -4.76 15.22 -6.38
N ASN A 281 -3.49 14.80 -6.49
CA ASN A 281 -2.88 14.29 -7.71
C ASN A 281 -3.05 12.76 -7.85
N GLN A 282 -3.57 12.09 -6.83
CA GLN A 282 -4.00 10.70 -6.94
C GLN A 282 -5.42 10.61 -7.54
N GLY A 283 -5.75 9.46 -8.13
CA GLY A 283 -7.00 9.26 -8.86
C GLY A 283 -8.24 9.11 -7.98
N MET A 284 -9.39 9.52 -8.53
CA MET A 284 -10.73 9.16 -8.03
C MET A 284 -11.64 8.92 -9.23
N LEU A 285 -12.19 7.70 -9.39
CA LEU A 285 -13.19 7.43 -10.44
C LEU A 285 -14.64 7.50 -9.94
N GLY A 286 -14.88 7.12 -8.69
CA GLY A 286 -16.14 7.21 -7.96
C GLY A 286 -15.92 7.63 -6.49
N GLU A 287 -16.96 8.14 -5.85
CA GLU A 287 -16.90 8.72 -4.49
C GLU A 287 -16.52 7.72 -3.37
N PHE A 288 -16.46 6.41 -3.66
CA PHE A 288 -16.28 5.32 -2.69
C PHE A 288 -15.29 4.22 -3.13
N ASP A 289 -14.39 4.51 -4.05
CA ASP A 289 -13.61 3.47 -4.74
C ASP A 289 -12.49 2.86 -3.88
N THR A 290 -11.82 3.71 -3.11
CA THR A 290 -10.79 3.33 -2.15
C THR A 290 -11.08 3.98 -0.80
N PRO A 291 -10.55 3.48 0.33
CA PRO A 291 -10.76 4.12 1.61
C PRO A 291 -10.28 5.57 1.63
N VAL A 292 -9.19 5.87 0.91
CA VAL A 292 -8.61 7.22 0.87
C VAL A 292 -9.50 8.18 0.07
N SER A 293 -9.96 7.78 -1.12
CA SER A 293 -10.91 8.59 -1.90
C SER A 293 -12.24 8.78 -1.17
N SER A 294 -12.71 7.75 -0.47
CA SER A 294 -13.92 7.82 0.36
C SER A 294 -13.77 8.70 1.60
N LEU A 295 -12.55 8.85 2.14
CA LEU A 295 -12.26 9.81 3.21
C LEU A 295 -12.13 11.23 2.66
N ALA A 296 -11.51 11.38 1.49
CA ALA A 296 -11.38 12.65 0.80
C ALA A 296 -12.75 13.25 0.43
N SER A 297 -13.69 12.43 -0.06
CA SER A 297 -15.04 12.85 -0.45
C SER A 297 -15.90 13.38 0.71
N LYS A 298 -15.49 13.16 1.97
CA LYS A 298 -16.11 13.77 3.16
C LYS A 298 -15.80 15.27 3.31
N SER A 299 -14.82 15.78 2.59
CA SER A 299 -14.40 17.18 2.67
C SER A 299 -15.48 18.09 2.08
N ASP A 300 -15.53 19.35 2.51
CA ASP A 300 -16.51 20.31 1.97
C ASP A 300 -16.26 20.62 0.49
N GLU A 301 -14.99 20.66 0.10
CA GLU A 301 -14.56 20.87 -1.28
C GLU A 301 -13.50 19.84 -1.68
N THR A 302 -13.62 19.26 -2.88
CA THR A 302 -12.63 18.33 -3.42
C THR A 302 -12.19 18.70 -4.83
N PHE A 303 -10.91 18.48 -5.12
CA PHE A 303 -10.32 18.65 -6.44
C PHE A 303 -9.37 17.50 -6.72
N PHE A 304 -9.59 16.81 -7.83
CA PHE A 304 -8.74 15.72 -8.30
C PHE A 304 -8.23 16.09 -9.69
N LEU A 305 -6.92 16.01 -9.90
CA LEU A 305 -6.33 16.20 -11.24
C LEU A 305 -6.75 15.06 -12.17
N LYS A 306 -6.85 13.84 -11.63
CA LYS A 306 -7.25 12.63 -12.34
C LYS A 306 -8.74 12.33 -12.07
N LYS A 307 -9.63 12.86 -12.91
CA LYS A 307 -11.09 12.57 -12.87
C LYS A 307 -11.52 11.62 -13.99
N GLY A 308 -12.37 10.64 -13.65
CA GLY A 308 -13.30 10.04 -14.62
C GLY A 308 -12.78 8.93 -15.55
N GLY A 309 -11.76 8.16 -15.17
CA GLY A 309 -11.47 6.86 -15.77
C GLY A 309 -11.06 6.90 -17.23
N SER A 310 -10.68 8.10 -17.70
CA SER A 310 -10.21 8.32 -19.05
C SER A 310 -9.07 7.35 -19.37
N PHE A 311 -9.20 6.65 -20.51
CA PHE A 311 -8.22 5.73 -21.08
C PHE A 311 -6.82 6.33 -21.28
N ASN A 312 -6.66 7.65 -21.12
CA ASN A 312 -5.39 8.38 -21.06
C ASN A 312 -5.21 8.99 -19.66
N SER A 313 -4.80 8.17 -18.68
CA SER A 313 -4.40 8.65 -17.36
C SER A 313 -3.08 9.43 -17.48
N THR A 314 -3.17 10.74 -17.70
CA THR A 314 -2.01 11.64 -17.73
C THR A 314 -1.27 11.57 -16.39
N ASN A 315 0.05 11.42 -16.44
CA ASN A 315 0.93 11.51 -15.29
C ASN A 315 1.16 12.99 -14.96
N PHE A 316 0.24 13.58 -14.20
CA PHE A 316 0.29 14.99 -13.82
C PHE A 316 1.44 15.27 -12.83
N SER A 317 1.98 16.47 -12.91
CA SER A 317 2.97 16.92 -11.93
C SER A 317 2.28 17.28 -10.62
N ASP A 318 2.94 17.02 -9.49
CA ASP A 318 2.45 17.50 -8.19
C ASP A 318 2.33 19.04 -8.17
N PHE A 319 3.15 19.75 -8.95
CA PHE A 319 3.04 21.20 -9.11
C PHE A 319 1.70 21.66 -9.71
N ASP A 320 0.97 20.78 -10.41
CA ASP A 320 -0.35 21.11 -10.99
C ASP A 320 -1.43 21.30 -9.92
N LEU A 321 -1.15 20.95 -8.65
CA LEU A 321 -2.01 21.29 -7.51
C LEU A 321 -1.89 22.75 -7.08
N LEU A 322 -0.75 23.41 -7.35
CA LEU A 322 -0.45 24.76 -6.85
C LEU A 322 -1.45 25.83 -7.34
N PRO A 323 -1.87 25.86 -8.62
CA PRO A 323 -2.85 26.85 -9.07
C PRO A 323 -4.18 26.74 -8.32
N LYS A 324 -4.65 25.52 -8.07
CA LYS A 324 -5.90 25.32 -7.31
C LYS A 324 -5.71 25.65 -5.83
N PHE A 325 -4.54 25.35 -5.27
CA PHE A 325 -4.20 25.74 -3.89
C PHE A 325 -4.21 27.25 -3.71
N ALA A 326 -3.56 28.01 -4.60
CA ALA A 326 -3.59 29.47 -4.59
C ALA A 326 -5.01 30.02 -4.67
N GLN A 327 -5.85 29.47 -5.56
CA GLN A 327 -7.27 29.83 -5.63
C GLN A 327 -8.01 29.59 -4.30
N VAL A 328 -7.79 28.44 -3.65
CA VAL A 328 -8.40 28.13 -2.35
C VAL A 328 -7.95 29.13 -1.27
N LEU A 329 -6.72 29.62 -1.33
CA LEU A 329 -6.22 30.64 -0.41
C LEU A 329 -6.86 32.01 -0.64
N GLU A 330 -7.11 32.38 -1.90
CA GLU A 330 -7.78 33.63 -2.32
C GLU A 330 -9.29 33.64 -2.03
N ASP A 331 -9.96 32.49 -2.10
CA ASP A 331 -11.39 32.38 -1.88
C ASP A 331 -11.77 32.87 -0.45
N PRO A 332 -12.73 33.82 -0.32
CA PRO A 332 -13.15 34.32 0.98
C PRO A 332 -13.73 33.20 1.84
N VAL A 333 -13.20 33.04 3.05
CA VAL A 333 -13.70 32.06 4.02
C VAL A 333 -13.91 32.72 5.37
N GLN A 334 -15.02 32.36 6.04
CA GLN A 334 -15.22 32.72 7.43
C GLN A 334 -14.65 31.59 8.32
N GLY A 335 -13.78 31.96 9.27
CA GLY A 335 -13.16 31.02 10.19
C GLY A 335 -11.91 30.33 9.64
N LYS A 336 -11.65 29.13 10.15
CA LYS A 336 -10.42 28.37 9.89
C LYS A 336 -10.59 27.42 8.71
N ARG A 337 -9.49 27.14 8.01
CA ARG A 337 -9.42 26.15 6.93
C ARG A 337 -8.52 24.99 7.31
N PHE A 338 -8.89 23.82 6.83
CA PHE A 338 -8.05 22.66 6.78
C PHE A 338 -7.92 22.20 5.33
N ILE A 339 -6.69 22.10 4.83
CA ILE A 339 -6.41 21.83 3.42
C ILE A 339 -5.48 20.63 3.34
N VAL A 340 -5.89 19.59 2.61
CA VAL A 340 -5.05 18.45 2.28
C VAL A 340 -4.56 18.58 0.85
N LEU A 341 -3.24 18.54 0.67
CA LEU A 341 -2.54 18.43 -0.61
C LEU A 341 -2.00 17.00 -0.71
N HIS A 342 -2.72 16.14 -1.42
CA HIS A 342 -2.36 14.72 -1.58
C HIS A 342 -1.59 14.52 -2.88
N ILE A 343 -0.27 14.37 -2.76
CA ILE A 343 0.67 14.31 -3.88
C ILE A 343 0.96 12.87 -4.32
N TYR A 344 1.52 12.71 -5.52
CA TYR A 344 1.98 11.43 -6.05
C TYR A 344 3.44 11.13 -5.62
N GLY A 345 4.22 12.16 -5.25
CA GLY A 345 5.43 12.04 -4.46
C GLY A 345 6.47 11.08 -5.04
N SER A 346 6.94 10.15 -4.21
CA SER A 346 7.98 9.18 -4.55
C SER A 346 7.41 7.79 -4.88
N HIS A 347 6.17 7.72 -5.37
CA HIS A 347 5.51 6.47 -5.80
C HIS A 347 6.40 5.64 -6.75
N PRO A 348 6.34 4.30 -6.71
CA PRO A 348 7.06 3.43 -7.63
C PRO A 348 6.95 3.84 -9.11
N MET A 349 7.97 3.46 -9.90
CA MET A 349 8.28 4.08 -11.20
C MET A 349 8.71 5.55 -11.05
N ALA A 350 9.66 5.78 -10.13
CA ALA A 350 10.09 7.12 -9.72
C ALA A 350 10.57 8.02 -10.88
N CYS A 351 11.06 7.47 -12.00
CA CYS A 351 11.48 8.26 -13.15
C CYS A 351 10.31 9.00 -13.83
N ASP A 352 9.13 8.39 -13.84
CA ASP A 352 7.91 9.01 -14.34
C ASP A 352 7.54 10.23 -13.48
N ARG A 353 7.93 10.26 -12.20
CA ARG A 353 7.63 11.36 -11.26
C ARG A 353 8.46 12.62 -11.51
N VAL A 354 9.57 12.48 -12.25
CA VAL A 354 10.57 13.54 -12.49
C VAL A 354 10.78 13.81 -13.97
N GLU A 355 9.87 13.43 -14.86
CA GLU A 355 9.99 13.75 -16.30
C GLU A 355 10.02 15.26 -16.57
N ASP A 356 9.33 16.03 -15.72
CA ASP A 356 9.24 17.49 -15.72
C ASP A 356 10.23 18.16 -14.76
N TYR A 357 11.15 17.39 -14.14
CA TYR A 357 12.03 17.89 -13.08
C TYR A 357 13.48 17.41 -13.27
N PRO A 358 14.49 18.27 -13.08
CA PRO A 358 15.88 17.84 -13.28
C PRO A 358 16.28 16.78 -12.26
N LYS A 359 16.92 15.71 -12.74
CA LYS A 359 17.58 14.74 -11.87
C LYS A 359 18.75 15.40 -11.13
N ILE A 360 19.04 14.91 -9.92
CA ILE A 360 20.12 15.46 -9.08
C ILE A 360 21.50 15.25 -9.72
N PHE A 361 21.72 14.08 -10.32
CA PHE A 361 22.94 13.77 -11.07
C PHE A 361 22.61 13.44 -12.52
N ASP A 362 23.56 13.65 -13.43
CA ASP A 362 23.50 13.05 -14.78
C ASP A 362 23.68 11.53 -14.63
N ASP A 363 22.80 10.73 -15.22
CA ASP A 363 22.87 9.27 -15.15
C ASP A 363 24.18 8.73 -15.74
N LYS A 364 24.88 9.49 -16.61
CA LYS A 364 26.19 9.13 -17.15
C LYS A 364 27.31 9.14 -16.11
N ASP A 365 27.16 9.95 -15.07
CA ASP A 365 28.15 10.09 -13.99
C ASP A 365 27.92 9.06 -12.88
N LEU A 366 26.84 8.28 -12.97
CA LEU A 366 26.44 7.28 -12.00
C LEU A 366 26.76 5.87 -12.49
N ASN A 367 26.93 4.95 -11.53
CA ASN A 367 26.84 3.53 -11.86
C ASN A 367 25.42 3.25 -12.42
N PRO A 368 25.27 2.61 -13.59
CA PRO A 368 23.97 2.36 -14.20
C PRO A 368 22.95 1.69 -13.27
N LYS A 369 23.41 0.90 -12.30
CA LYS A 369 22.55 0.27 -11.29
C LYS A 369 21.76 1.26 -10.43
N TYR A 370 22.22 2.50 -10.33
CA TYR A 370 21.62 3.56 -9.53
C TYR A 370 20.78 4.55 -10.33
N GLY A 371 20.61 4.37 -11.66
CA GLY A 371 19.82 5.30 -12.48
C GLY A 371 18.38 5.46 -12.00
N TYR A 372 17.73 4.37 -11.57
CA TYR A 372 16.40 4.43 -10.95
C TYR A 372 16.42 5.11 -9.58
N LEU A 373 17.40 4.79 -8.73
CA LEU A 373 17.56 5.43 -7.43
C LEU A 373 17.81 6.94 -7.56
N ASN A 374 18.53 7.39 -8.59
CA ASN A 374 18.68 8.82 -8.90
C ASN A 374 17.32 9.49 -9.14
N CYS A 375 16.40 8.85 -9.88
CA CYS A 375 15.03 9.34 -10.03
C CYS A 375 14.29 9.41 -8.68
N TYR A 376 14.43 8.39 -7.82
CA TYR A 376 13.80 8.37 -6.48
C TYR A 376 14.33 9.49 -5.56
N VAL A 377 15.65 9.68 -5.48
CA VAL A 377 16.23 10.80 -4.70
C VAL A 377 15.81 12.15 -5.28
N SER A 378 15.68 12.26 -6.60
CA SER A 378 15.22 13.47 -7.28
C SER A 378 13.73 13.76 -7.05
N SER A 379 12.87 12.75 -6.90
CA SER A 379 11.46 12.96 -6.58
C SER A 379 11.26 13.50 -5.15
N ILE A 380 12.14 13.11 -4.21
CA ILE A 380 12.19 13.72 -2.87
C ILE A 380 12.57 15.21 -2.97
N LYS A 381 13.53 15.56 -3.83
CA LYS A 381 13.90 16.97 -4.08
C LYS A 381 12.77 17.77 -4.71
N LYS A 382 12.08 17.20 -5.69
CA LYS A 382 10.87 17.78 -6.28
C LYS A 382 9.79 18.02 -5.21
N THR A 383 9.59 17.05 -4.31
CA THR A 383 8.66 17.17 -3.18
C THR A 383 9.07 18.31 -2.24
N ASP A 384 10.34 18.41 -1.87
CA ASP A 384 10.85 19.51 -1.04
C ASP A 384 10.63 20.90 -1.70
N GLU A 385 10.81 21.00 -3.02
CA GLU A 385 10.47 22.23 -3.76
C GLU A 385 8.96 22.51 -3.78
N PHE A 386 8.12 21.47 -3.89
CA PHE A 386 6.67 21.63 -3.75
C PHE A 386 6.31 22.18 -2.36
N LEU A 387 6.89 21.64 -1.29
CA LEU A 387 6.70 22.14 0.08
C LEU A 387 7.11 23.61 0.21
N LYS A 388 8.23 24.00 -0.41
CA LYS A 388 8.69 25.39 -0.44
C LYS A 388 7.66 26.31 -1.09
N ARG A 389 7.12 25.93 -2.25
CA ARG A 389 6.12 26.73 -2.97
C ARG A 389 4.80 26.85 -2.20
N VAL A 390 4.34 25.76 -1.57
CA VAL A 390 3.16 25.80 -0.67
C VAL A 390 3.38 26.76 0.49
N TYR A 391 4.56 26.70 1.12
CA TYR A 391 4.92 27.63 2.20
C TYR A 391 4.98 29.10 1.72
N GLU A 392 5.53 29.36 0.54
CA GLU A 392 5.60 30.71 -0.04
C GLU A 392 4.21 31.29 -0.29
N GLU A 393 3.27 30.51 -0.83
CA GLU A 393 1.86 30.90 -1.00
C GLU A 393 1.16 31.20 0.33
N LEU A 394 1.43 30.40 1.38
CA LEU A 394 0.91 30.63 2.72
C LEU A 394 1.47 31.91 3.37
N GLU A 395 2.77 32.17 3.19
CA GLU A 395 3.43 33.40 3.64
C GLU A 395 2.87 34.63 2.91
N GLU A 396 2.62 34.53 1.61
CA GLU A 396 1.97 35.58 0.85
C GLU A 396 0.55 35.84 1.33
N ASN A 397 -0.23 34.79 1.58
CA ASN A 397 -1.58 34.89 2.13
C ASN A 397 -1.56 35.52 3.54
N THR A 398 -0.55 35.23 4.36
CA THR A 398 -0.34 35.88 5.67
C THR A 398 -0.12 37.38 5.50
N LYS A 399 0.70 37.79 4.52
CA LYS A 399 0.98 39.21 4.25
C LYS A 399 -0.24 39.95 3.70
N LYS A 400 -0.98 39.33 2.78
CA LYS A 400 -2.13 39.93 2.09
C LYS A 400 -3.39 39.98 2.97
N ASN A 401 -3.67 38.90 3.69
CA ASN A 401 -4.96 38.67 4.36
C ASN A 401 -4.83 38.51 5.89
N HIS A 402 -3.62 38.60 6.45
CA HIS A 402 -3.33 38.43 7.89
C HIS A 402 -3.78 37.08 8.47
N ARG A 403 -3.87 36.06 7.62
CA ARG A 403 -4.20 34.69 8.01
C ARG A 403 -2.93 33.93 8.40
N THR A 404 -2.85 33.51 9.64
CA THR A 404 -1.73 32.69 10.15
C THR A 404 -1.87 31.23 9.72
N PHE A 405 -0.78 30.47 9.67
CA PHE A 405 -0.83 29.09 9.21
C PHE A 405 0.07 28.13 9.98
N SER A 406 -0.26 26.84 9.89
CA SER A 406 0.64 25.73 10.20
C SER A 406 0.53 24.67 9.11
N MET A 407 1.66 24.23 8.59
CA MET A 407 1.80 23.22 7.55
C MET A 407 2.54 22.02 8.10
N ILE A 408 2.08 20.81 7.76
CA ILE A 408 2.80 19.56 8.03
C ILE A 408 3.00 18.77 6.75
N TYR A 409 4.10 18.02 6.69
CA TYR A 409 4.40 17.05 5.65
C TYR A 409 4.71 15.70 6.27
N PHE A 410 4.12 14.64 5.74
CA PHE A 410 4.50 13.26 6.04
C PHE A 410 4.26 12.37 4.82
N SER A 411 4.98 11.25 4.73
CA SER A 411 4.70 10.21 3.74
C SER A 411 3.74 9.16 4.30
N ASP A 412 2.85 8.63 3.49
CA ASP A 412 1.92 7.58 3.90
C ASP A 412 2.63 6.27 4.31
N HIS A 413 3.66 5.88 3.60
CA HIS A 413 4.59 4.78 3.86
C HIS A 413 5.92 5.01 3.13
N GLY A 414 6.89 4.14 3.38
CA GLY A 414 8.16 4.04 2.64
C GLY A 414 8.16 2.86 1.67
N LEU A 415 9.30 2.62 1.03
CA LEU A 415 9.50 1.52 0.08
C LEU A 415 10.70 0.67 0.51
N CYS A 416 10.98 -0.38 -0.25
CA CYS A 416 12.19 -1.17 -0.04
C CYS A 416 12.98 -1.36 -1.31
N HIS A 417 14.28 -1.62 -1.15
CA HIS A 417 15.12 -1.96 -2.28
C HIS A 417 14.83 -3.37 -2.79
N GLN A 418 14.74 -3.50 -4.11
CA GLN A 418 14.77 -4.77 -4.80
C GLN A 418 15.82 -4.73 -5.91
N GLN A 419 16.76 -5.66 -5.89
CA GLN A 419 17.73 -5.82 -6.96
C GLN A 419 17.10 -6.61 -8.11
N ASP A 420 17.04 -5.99 -9.29
CA ASP A 420 16.75 -6.68 -10.54
C ASP A 420 18.06 -7.28 -11.08
N GLU A 421 18.29 -8.57 -10.79
CA GLU A 421 19.50 -9.28 -11.21
C GLU A 421 19.69 -9.32 -12.72
N LYS A 422 18.59 -9.27 -13.50
CA LYS A 422 18.66 -9.38 -14.97
C LYS A 422 19.20 -8.11 -15.61
N ASN A 423 18.79 -6.97 -15.10
CA ASN A 423 19.21 -5.67 -15.63
C ASN A 423 20.30 -5.00 -14.78
N ASN A 424 20.66 -5.61 -13.64
CA ASN A 424 21.57 -5.08 -12.63
C ASN A 424 21.15 -3.66 -12.18
N ILE A 425 19.85 -3.45 -11.95
CA ILE A 425 19.27 -2.17 -11.50
C ILE A 425 18.72 -2.35 -10.09
N LEU A 426 18.90 -1.32 -9.25
CA LEU A 426 18.26 -1.26 -7.95
C LEU A 426 16.92 -0.50 -8.07
N LEU A 427 15.83 -1.18 -7.80
CA LEU A 427 14.48 -0.64 -7.83
C LEU A 427 13.97 -0.37 -6.42
N PHE A 428 12.97 0.50 -6.32
CA PHE A 428 12.09 0.60 -5.15
C PHE A 428 10.69 0.19 -5.53
N ASN A 429 10.11 -0.70 -4.74
CA ASN A 429 8.72 -1.10 -4.87
C ASN A 429 8.18 -1.55 -3.51
N GLN A 430 6.91 -1.95 -3.53
CA GLN A 430 6.20 -2.48 -2.35
C GLN A 430 6.31 -4.01 -2.25
N ASN A 431 7.02 -4.66 -3.18
CA ASN A 431 7.10 -6.10 -3.33
C ASN A 431 8.22 -6.70 -2.47
N CYS A 432 8.29 -6.28 -1.21
CA CYS A 432 9.11 -6.95 -0.23
C CYS A 432 8.62 -6.67 1.20
N PHE A 433 9.11 -7.45 2.15
CA PHE A 433 8.83 -7.23 3.56
C PHE A 433 10.01 -6.52 4.22
N SER A 434 10.03 -5.18 4.22
CA SER A 434 11.07 -4.36 4.88
C SER A 434 10.49 -3.48 5.99
N ARG A 435 11.27 -3.27 7.06
CA ARG A 435 10.95 -2.33 8.14
C ARG A 435 10.91 -0.88 7.64
N GLU A 436 11.60 -0.60 6.54
CA GLU A 436 11.69 0.72 5.93
C GLU A 436 10.39 1.18 5.26
N HIS A 437 9.41 0.28 5.05
CA HIS A 437 8.04 0.68 4.72
C HIS A 437 7.40 1.55 5.78
N HIS A 438 7.85 1.42 7.03
CA HIS A 438 7.34 2.23 8.13
C HIS A 438 8.18 3.46 8.40
N ASN A 439 9.38 3.60 7.85
CA ASN A 439 10.29 4.69 8.17
C ASN A 439 10.00 5.94 7.32
N ILE A 440 9.12 6.82 7.79
CA ILE A 440 8.59 7.95 7.00
C ILE A 440 8.98 9.31 7.59
N PRO A 441 9.14 10.36 6.75
CA PRO A 441 9.38 11.71 7.24
C PRO A 441 8.13 12.27 7.94
N LEU A 442 8.37 13.15 8.91
CA LEU A 442 7.35 13.99 9.54
C LEU A 442 7.96 15.35 9.88
N PHE A 443 7.41 16.39 9.24
CA PHE A 443 7.89 17.77 9.31
C PHE A 443 6.72 18.72 9.57
N LYS A 444 6.94 19.74 10.39
CA LYS A 444 6.00 20.83 10.66
C LYS A 444 6.70 22.18 10.52
N ILE A 445 5.98 23.15 9.98
CA ILE A 445 6.38 24.57 9.99
C ILE A 445 5.14 25.46 10.12
N SER A 446 5.27 26.57 10.85
CA SER A 446 4.15 27.48 11.13
C SER A 446 4.61 28.93 10.99
N SER A 447 3.67 29.84 10.77
CA SER A 447 3.95 31.27 10.54
C SER A 447 4.67 31.97 11.71
N ASP A 448 4.64 31.38 12.92
CA ASP A 448 5.27 31.90 14.13
C ASP A 448 6.53 31.12 14.57
N ASP A 449 6.97 30.09 13.83
CA ASP A 449 8.13 29.31 14.23
C ASP A 449 9.44 30.11 14.02
N THR A 450 10.20 30.35 15.11
CA THR A 450 11.41 31.20 15.10
C THR A 450 12.72 30.43 15.12
N GLU A 451 12.68 29.13 15.39
CA GLU A 451 13.82 28.23 15.56
C GLU A 451 13.57 26.87 14.90
N ARG A 452 14.66 26.19 14.52
CA ARG A 452 14.61 24.81 14.03
C ARG A 452 14.71 23.84 15.20
N LYS A 453 13.83 22.84 15.23
CA LYS A 453 13.76 21.77 16.23
C LYS A 453 13.90 20.42 15.54
N GLU A 454 14.70 19.53 16.10
CA GLU A 454 14.83 18.14 15.65
C GLU A 454 14.68 17.22 16.86
N TYR A 455 13.68 16.36 16.84
CA TYR A 455 13.40 15.41 17.91
C TYR A 455 13.57 13.99 17.43
N LYS A 456 14.49 13.26 18.07
CA LYS A 456 14.73 11.83 17.84
C LYS A 456 13.89 10.99 18.78
N VAL A 457 12.62 10.85 18.45
CA VAL A 457 11.61 10.24 19.32
C VAL A 457 10.67 9.36 18.51
N PHE A 458 10.21 8.27 19.12
CA PHE A 458 9.28 7.36 18.49
C PHE A 458 7.88 7.97 18.47
N LYS A 459 7.24 7.97 17.29
CA LYS A 459 5.84 8.34 17.10
C LYS A 459 5.14 7.27 16.26
N SER A 460 3.96 6.81 16.68
CA SER A 460 3.19 5.78 16.00
C SER A 460 2.13 6.39 15.08
N GLY A 461 2.06 5.91 13.84
CA GLY A 461 0.99 6.27 12.90
C GLY A 461 -0.41 5.89 13.41
N LEU A 462 -0.52 4.94 14.34
CA LEU A 462 -1.80 4.60 15.00
C LEU A 462 -2.32 5.74 15.91
N ASN A 463 -1.45 6.66 16.31
CA ASN A 463 -1.79 7.86 17.09
C ASN A 463 -1.98 9.10 16.20
N PHE A 464 -1.87 8.96 14.88
CA PHE A 464 -1.83 10.11 13.97
C PHE A 464 -3.07 11.01 14.07
N LEU A 465 -4.28 10.45 13.99
CA LEU A 465 -5.51 11.26 14.07
C LEU A 465 -5.58 12.06 15.37
N GLU A 466 -5.27 11.46 16.51
CA GLU A 466 -5.29 12.17 17.80
C GLU A 466 -4.22 13.25 17.87
N GLY A 467 -3.05 12.98 17.30
CA GLY A 467 -1.99 13.97 17.15
C GLY A 467 -2.36 15.16 16.26
N ILE A 468 -3.06 14.91 15.15
CA ILE A 468 -3.60 15.98 14.29
C ILE A 468 -4.69 16.76 15.03
N ALA A 469 -5.57 16.08 15.77
CA ALA A 469 -6.56 16.74 16.61
C ALA A 469 -5.89 17.69 17.62
N ASN A 470 -4.84 17.23 18.31
CA ASN A 470 -4.06 18.07 19.21
C ASN A 470 -3.38 19.25 18.49
N TRP A 471 -2.73 19.00 17.35
CA TRP A 471 -2.09 20.04 16.54
C TRP A 471 -3.05 21.16 16.10
N ILE A 472 -4.28 20.81 15.71
CA ILE A 472 -5.32 21.79 15.34
C ILE A 472 -5.93 22.44 16.58
N GLY A 473 -5.91 21.77 17.73
CA GLY A 473 -6.59 22.19 18.95
C GLY A 473 -8.05 21.71 19.01
N ILE A 474 -8.36 20.55 18.44
CA ILE A 474 -9.70 19.95 18.48
C ILE A 474 -9.87 19.14 19.77
N LYS A 475 -11.01 19.36 20.42
CA LYS A 475 -11.45 18.63 21.61
C LYS A 475 -12.73 17.88 21.31
N ASN A 476 -12.73 16.60 21.64
CA ASN A 476 -13.89 15.71 21.52
C ASN A 476 -13.85 14.67 22.65
N PRO A 477 -15.01 14.26 23.22
CA PRO A 477 -15.08 13.24 24.27
C PRO A 477 -14.53 11.86 23.90
N GLN A 478 -14.42 11.54 22.61
CA GLN A 478 -13.91 10.25 22.12
C GLN A 478 -12.38 10.22 21.99
N LEU A 479 -11.70 11.36 22.14
CA LEU A 479 -10.23 11.47 22.05
C LEU A 479 -9.60 11.38 23.44
N THR A 480 -8.43 10.76 23.53
CA THR A 480 -7.62 10.70 24.76
C THR A 480 -6.92 12.03 25.05
N GLN A 481 -6.63 12.81 24.00
CA GLN A 481 -5.97 14.12 24.04
C GLN A 481 -4.57 14.13 24.65
N THR A 482 -3.90 12.98 24.72
CA THR A 482 -2.53 12.85 25.23
C THR A 482 -1.47 12.85 24.15
N GLU A 483 -1.87 12.59 22.91
CA GLU A 483 -0.94 12.40 21.80
C GLU A 483 -0.54 13.75 21.20
N ASP A 484 0.77 13.99 21.11
CA ASP A 484 1.35 15.16 20.44
C ASP A 484 2.41 14.68 19.47
N LEU A 485 2.16 14.81 18.16
CA LEU A 485 3.09 14.37 17.13
C LEU A 485 4.38 15.20 17.11
N PHE A 486 4.36 16.43 17.61
CA PHE A 486 5.44 17.40 17.48
C PHE A 486 6.15 17.70 18.81
N SER A 487 5.86 16.93 19.87
CA SER A 487 6.59 16.99 21.14
C SER A 487 7.92 16.23 21.07
N ASN A 488 8.82 16.54 22.01
CA ASN A 488 10.09 15.84 22.22
C ASN A 488 9.96 14.59 23.10
N GLU A 489 8.74 14.08 23.31
CA GLU A 489 8.47 12.87 24.08
C GLU A 489 8.08 11.72 23.14
N SER A 490 8.56 10.51 23.38
CA SER A 490 8.09 9.35 22.63
C SER A 490 6.66 8.99 23.00
N ASP A 491 5.90 8.46 22.05
CA ASP A 491 4.57 7.90 22.33
C ASP A 491 4.67 6.80 23.40
N LYS A 492 3.71 6.78 24.33
CA LYS A 492 3.72 5.84 25.47
C LYS A 492 3.49 4.40 25.04
N ASN A 493 2.77 4.19 23.95
CA ASN A 493 2.43 2.88 23.43
C ASN A 493 2.45 2.90 21.90
N ASP A 494 3.04 1.86 21.32
CA ASP A 494 3.09 1.62 19.88
C ASP A 494 2.00 0.63 19.40
N PHE A 495 1.22 0.07 20.35
CA PHE A 495 0.19 -0.94 20.14
C PHE A 495 0.70 -2.17 19.36
N GLY A 496 1.94 -2.56 19.66
CA GLY A 496 2.61 -3.69 19.04
C GLY A 496 3.11 -3.41 17.62
N LEU A 497 3.15 -2.15 17.18
CA LEU A 497 3.67 -1.76 15.87
C LEU A 497 5.12 -2.20 15.69
N GLN A 498 5.99 -1.87 16.64
CA GLN A 498 7.39 -2.25 16.60
C GLN A 498 7.56 -3.77 16.63
N LYS A 499 6.79 -4.46 17.49
CA LYS A 499 6.80 -5.93 17.54
C LYS A 499 6.43 -6.55 16.19
N ARG A 500 5.38 -6.05 15.54
CA ARG A 500 4.97 -6.53 14.20
C ARG A 500 6.04 -6.23 13.15
N ILE A 501 6.65 -5.05 13.21
CA ILE A 501 7.78 -4.65 12.35
C ILE A 501 8.96 -5.62 12.54
N ASP A 502 9.23 -6.05 13.77
CA ASP A 502 10.37 -6.90 14.08
C ASP A 502 10.14 -8.38 13.73
N GLU A 503 8.91 -8.88 13.86
CA GLU A 503 8.54 -10.28 13.65
C GLU A 503 8.21 -10.62 12.18
N LYS A 504 7.53 -9.71 11.46
CA LYS A 504 6.96 -10.00 10.13
C LYS A 504 7.87 -9.64 8.96
N TYR A 505 8.84 -8.75 9.17
CA TYR A 505 9.64 -8.18 8.08
C TYR A 505 11.09 -8.68 8.10
N ARG A 506 11.76 -8.63 6.94
CA ARG A 506 13.17 -9.03 6.79
C ARG A 506 14.01 -8.35 7.87
N LYS A 507 14.91 -9.14 8.47
CA LYS A 507 15.86 -8.69 9.48
C LYS A 507 17.10 -8.03 8.88
N ASP A 508 17.31 -8.28 7.59
CA ASP A 508 18.42 -7.74 6.81
C ASP A 508 18.28 -6.22 6.75
N ASP A 509 19.36 -5.52 7.09
CA ASP A 509 19.40 -4.07 7.07
C ASP A 509 19.27 -3.60 5.60
N ASP A 510 18.33 -2.69 5.35
CA ASP A 510 18.03 -2.13 4.03
C ASP A 510 18.35 -0.62 4.00
N PRO A 511 19.58 -0.18 4.31
CA PRO A 511 19.87 1.22 4.56
C PRO A 511 19.84 2.05 3.27
N ALA A 512 19.60 3.36 3.40
CA ALA A 512 19.77 4.31 2.30
C ALA A 512 21.17 4.22 1.68
N ILE A 513 21.22 4.31 0.35
CA ILE A 513 22.43 4.19 -0.44
C ILE A 513 22.89 5.56 -0.89
N ASP A 514 24.15 5.89 -0.64
CA ASP A 514 24.80 7.08 -1.20
C ASP A 514 25.16 6.82 -2.66
N ILE A 515 24.53 7.57 -3.56
CA ILE A 515 24.73 7.47 -5.01
C ILE A 515 25.67 8.54 -5.57
N ARG A 516 26.29 9.38 -4.73
CA ARG A 516 27.22 10.41 -5.24
C ARG A 516 28.29 9.78 -6.14
N PRO A 517 28.60 10.38 -7.30
CA PRO A 517 29.72 9.94 -8.13
C PRO A 517 31.00 9.85 -7.30
N LYS A 518 31.74 8.75 -7.45
CA LYS A 518 33.07 8.65 -6.85
C LYS A 518 34.02 9.51 -7.69
N HIS A 519 34.47 10.62 -7.12
CA HIS A 519 35.51 11.46 -7.72
C HIS A 519 36.88 10.79 -7.69
#